data_AF-A0A0S3TX80-F1
#
_entry.id   AF-A0A0S3TX80-F1
#
_cell.length_a   1.000
_cell.length_b   1.000
_cell.length_c   1.000
_cell.angle_alpha   90.00
_cell.angle_beta   90.00
_cell.angle_gamma   90.00
#
_symmetry.space_group_name_H-M   'P 1'
#
loop_
_entity.id
_entity.type
_entity.pdbx_description
1 polymer ?
#
loop_
_entity_poly.entity_id
_entity_poly.type
_entity_poly.pdbx_seq_one_letter_code
_entity_poly.pdbx_strand_id
1 'polypeptide(L)' 'METINIQVDADVAKTYHSANPEQQQKIQALMNLWLKCAMQITQLQTTMDQLSDEAEANGLTPEILQSILDE' A
#
# COMPACT_ATOMS: atom_id res chain seq x y z
N MET A 1 -3.09 -3.01 -20.38
CA MET A 1 -2.09 -2.98 -19.29
C MET A 1 -1.12 -1.87 -19.58
N GLU A 2 -0.69 -1.15 -18.57
CA GLU A 2 0.35 -0.13 -18.69
C GLU A 2 1.66 -0.66 -18.10
N THR A 3 2.79 -0.18 -18.62
CA THR A 3 4.12 -0.63 -18.18
C THR A 3 4.76 0.45 -17.32
N ILE A 4 5.21 0.06 -16.14
CA ILE A 4 6.04 0.88 -15.26
C ILE A 4 7.41 0.19 -15.09
N ASN A 5 8.47 0.98 -14.95
CA ASN A 5 9.80 0.47 -14.66
C ASN A 5 10.04 0.51 -13.16
N ILE A 6 10.26 -0.65 -12.54
CA ILE A 6 10.54 -0.78 -11.12
C ILE A 6 12.00 -1.23 -10.98
N GLN A 7 12.77 -0.51 -10.15
CA GLN A 7 14.12 -0.93 -9.82
C GLN A 7 14.06 -2.13 -8.86
N VAL A 8 14.81 -3.18 -9.20
CA VAL A 8 14.95 -4.41 -8.41
C VAL A 8 16.42 -4.79 -8.35
N ASP A 9 16.76 -5.72 -7.47
CA ASP A 9 18.12 -6.23 -7.37
C ASP A 9 18.59 -6.87 -8.69
N ALA A 10 19.87 -6.73 -8.99
CA ALA A 10 20.43 -7.12 -10.28
C ALA A 10 20.31 -8.62 -10.57
N ASP A 11 20.35 -9.47 -9.55
CA ASP A 11 20.16 -10.92 -9.64
C ASP A 11 18.69 -11.30 -9.91
N VAL A 12 17.75 -10.60 -9.28
CA VAL A 12 16.31 -10.75 -9.54
C VAL A 12 16.01 -10.39 -10.99
N ALA A 13 16.53 -9.26 -11.48
CA ALA A 13 16.38 -8.87 -12.88
C ALA A 13 16.91 -9.95 -13.82
N LYS A 14 18.15 -10.42 -13.63
CA LYS A 14 18.75 -11.46 -14.48
C LYS A 14 17.93 -12.75 -14.50
N THR A 15 17.46 -13.18 -13.33
CA THR A 15 16.65 -14.40 -13.18
C THR A 15 15.30 -14.25 -13.89
N TYR A 16 14.63 -13.11 -13.73
CA TYR A 16 13.37 -12.84 -14.41
C TYR A 16 13.52 -12.85 -15.94
N HIS A 17 14.54 -12.17 -16.47
CA HIS A 17 14.80 -12.13 -17.92
C HIS A 17 15.15 -13.50 -18.50
N SER A 18 15.73 -14.38 -17.70
CA SER A 18 16.08 -15.76 -18.10
C SER A 18 14.93 -16.76 -17.92
N ALA A 19 13.85 -16.36 -17.22
CA ALA A 19 12.70 -17.22 -16.99
C ALA A 19 11.87 -17.41 -18.27
N ASN A 20 11.14 -18.52 -18.35
CA ASN A 20 10.26 -18.75 -19.49
C ASN A 20 9.04 -17.80 -19.46
N PRO A 21 8.34 -17.60 -20.60
CA PRO A 21 7.22 -16.66 -20.67
C PRO A 21 6.09 -16.95 -19.68
N GLU A 22 5.81 -18.21 -19.39
CA GLU A 22 4.76 -18.61 -18.44
C GLU A 22 5.12 -18.18 -17.01
N GLN A 23 6.38 -18.37 -16.61
CA GLN A 23 6.89 -17.93 -15.31
C GLN A 23 6.90 -16.40 -15.21
N GLN A 24 7.32 -15.69 -16.27
CA GLN A 24 7.30 -14.23 -16.31
C GLN A 24 5.88 -13.68 -16.13
N GLN A 25 4.88 -14.29 -16.78
CA GLN A 25 3.48 -13.91 -16.67
C GLN A 25 2.91 -14.17 -15.27
N LYS A 26 3.25 -15.30 -14.65
CA LYS A 26 2.87 -15.61 -13.26
C LYS A 26 3.42 -14.57 -12.28
N ILE A 27 4.71 -14.25 -12.41
CA ILE A 27 5.36 -13.23 -11.58
C ILE A 27 4.72 -11.85 -11.81
N GLN A 28 4.41 -11.49 -13.06
CA GLN A 28 3.73 -10.22 -13.37
C GLN A 28 2.35 -10.15 -12.71
N ALA A 29 1.58 -11.24 -12.70
CA ALA A 29 0.27 -11.28 -12.04
C ALA A 29 0.40 -11.10 -10.51
N LEU A 30 1.37 -11.76 -9.89
CA LEU A 30 1.65 -11.62 -8.45
C LEU A 30 2.09 -10.19 -8.10
N MET A 31 2.98 -9.60 -8.88
CA MET A 31 3.44 -8.22 -8.69
C MET A 31 2.29 -7.22 -8.81
N ASN A 32 1.39 -7.40 -9.79
CA ASN A 32 0.20 -6.55 -9.93
C ASN A 32 -0.73 -6.64 -8.72
N LEU A 33 -0.98 -7.84 -8.20
CA LEU A 33 -1.82 -8.03 -7.01
C LEU A 33 -1.19 -7.35 -5.79
N TRP A 34 0.11 -7.59 -5.58
CA TRP A 34 0.84 -7.03 -4.46
C TRP A 34 0.85 -5.49 -4.49
N LEU A 35 1.12 -4.88 -5.65
CA LEU A 35 1.09 -3.43 -5.81
C LEU A 35 -0.29 -2.84 -5.51
N LYS A 36 -1.38 -3.47 -5.96
CA LYS A 36 -2.74 -3.02 -5.65
C LYS A 36 -3.03 -3.04 -4.15
N CYS A 37 -2.68 -4.14 -3.48
CA CYS A 37 -2.88 -4.26 -2.03
C CYS A 37 -2.05 -3.23 -1.25
N ALA A 38 -0.78 -3.05 -1.63
CA ALA A 38 0.09 -2.07 -1.00
C ALA A 38 -0.47 -0.65 -1.11
N MET A 39 -0.92 -0.25 -2.31
CA MET A 39 -1.52 1.08 -2.53
C MET A 39 -2.83 1.27 -1.76
N GLN A 40 -3.67 0.24 -1.64
CA GLN A 40 -4.91 0.31 -0.86
C GLN A 40 -4.63 0.53 0.63
N ILE A 41 -3.62 -0.16 1.19
CA ILE A 41 -3.22 0.02 2.59
C ILE A 41 -2.75 1.46 2.82
N THR A 42 -1.90 1.99 1.92
CA THR A 42 -1.44 3.39 2.00
C THR A 42 -2.61 4.37 1.92
N GLN A 43 -3.57 4.15 1.03
CA GLN A 43 -4.76 5.00 0.92
C GLN A 43 -5.60 5.01 2.21
N LEU A 44 -5.81 3.85 2.82
CA LEU A 44 -6.55 3.76 4.08
C LEU A 44 -5.83 4.50 5.21
N GLN A 45 -4.52 4.30 5.35
CA GLN A 45 -3.71 5.00 6.34
C GLN A 45 -3.79 6.51 6.15
N THR A 46 -3.55 7.01 4.92
CA THR A 46 -3.66 8.44 4.62
C THR A 46 -5.05 8.99 4.91
N THR A 47 -6.11 8.22 4.63
CA THR A 47 -7.49 8.65 4.95
C THR A 47 -7.72 8.73 6.45
N MET A 48 -7.23 7.75 7.21
CA MET A 48 -7.34 7.72 8.67
C MET A 48 -6.54 8.84 9.34
N ASP A 49 -5.35 9.15 8.82
CA ASP A 49 -4.53 10.27 9.28
C ASP A 49 -5.27 11.60 9.05
N GLN A 50 -5.82 11.81 7.84
CA GLN A 50 -6.60 13.01 7.52
C GLN A 50 -7.84 13.17 8.40
N LEU A 51 -8.57 12.08 8.66
CA LEU A 51 -9.74 12.10 9.54
C LEU A 51 -9.34 12.41 10.99
N SER A 52 -8.19 11.91 11.44
CA SER A 52 -7.68 12.19 12.78
C SER A 52 -7.28 13.66 12.93
N ASP A 53 -6.58 14.22 11.94
CA ASP A 53 -6.21 15.64 11.91
C ASP A 53 -7.47 16.55 11.92
N GLU A 54 -8.49 16.20 11.13
CA GLU A 54 -9.76 16.93 11.10
C GLU A 54 -10.52 16.84 12.43
N ALA A 55 -10.54 15.65 13.05
CA ALA A 55 -11.16 15.45 14.35
C ALA A 55 -10.49 16.31 15.43
N GLU A 56 -9.16 16.32 15.49
CA GLU A 56 -8.41 17.14 16.44
C GLU A 56 -8.65 18.64 16.20
N ALA A 57 -8.65 19.09 14.95
CA ALA A 57 -8.95 20.48 14.58
C ALA A 57 -10.37 20.93 15.00
N ASN A 58 -11.32 19.99 15.04
CA ASN A 58 -12.68 20.22 15.51
C ASN A 58 -12.85 20.04 17.04
N GLY A 59 -11.75 19.83 17.77
CA GLY A 59 -11.74 19.73 19.22
C GLY A 59 -11.97 18.33 19.78
N LEU A 60 -12.00 17.29 18.93
CA LEU A 60 -12.00 15.89 19.39
C LEU A 60 -10.54 15.48 19.68
N THR A 61 -10.02 15.90 20.83
CA THR A 61 -8.67 15.50 21.27
C THR A 61 -8.67 14.06 21.75
N PRO A 62 -7.50 13.39 21.83
CA PRO A 62 -7.40 12.03 22.34
C PRO A 62 -8.03 11.83 23.72
N GLU A 63 -7.93 12.82 24.61
CA GLU A 63 -8.52 12.77 25.95
C GLU A 63 -10.05 12.82 25.90
N ILE A 64 -10.62 13.65 25.02
CA ILE A 64 -12.07 13.76 24.83
C ILE A 64 -12.59 12.47 24.20
N LEU A 65 -11.91 11.94 23.18
CA LEU A 65 -12.25 10.65 22.59
C LEU A 65 -12.24 9.53 23.64
N GLN A 66 -11.21 9.47 24.48
CA GLN A 66 -11.12 8.49 25.56
C GLN A 66 -12.29 8.62 26.53
N SER A 67 -12.67 9.85 26.91
CA SER A 67 -13.81 10.08 27.81
C SER A 67 -15.15 9.58 27.22
N ILE A 68 -15.32 9.65 25.90
CA ILE A 68 -16.51 9.14 25.20
C ILE A 68 -16.51 7.61 25.14
N LEU A 69 -15.34 6.99 24.97
CA LEU A 69 -15.21 5.53 24.84
C LEU A 69 -15.31 4.78 26.17
N ASP A 70 -15.03 5.45 27.28
CA ASP A 70 -15.10 4.88 28.63
C ASP A 70 -16.51 4.99 29.27
N GLU A 71 -17.48 5.61 28.60
CA GLU A 71 -18.92 5.59 28.93
C GLU A 71 -19.63 4.34 28.40
#